data_AF-A0A7S2WEX3-F1
#
_entry.id   AF-A0A7S2WEX3-F1
#
_cell.length_a   1.000
_cell.length_b   1.000
_cell.length_c   1.000
_cell.angle_alpha   90.00
_cell.angle_beta   90.00
_cell.angle_gamma   90.00
#
_symmetry.space_group_name_H-M   'P 1'
#
loop_
_entity.id
_entity.type
_entity.pdbx_description
1 polymer ?
#
loop_
_entity_poly.entity_id
_entity_poly.type
_entity_poly.pdbx_seq_one_letter_code
_entity_poly.pdbx_strand_id
1 'polypeptide(L)'
;RDLWYTVKVTKRGDDGKKESRNLDLLKGVSGFAKPHEMTALMGSSGAGKTTLMDVIADRKTVGTIRGTVYVNGKPKNPTTFPRLVSYVEQFALHNETSTVREALEFSTAMCTN
;
A
#
# COMPACT_ATOMS: atom_id res chain seq x y z
N ARG A 1 12.91 -10.03 7.52
CA ARG A 1 12.24 -11.22 6.96
C ARG A 1 11.49 -10.79 5.72
N ASP A 2 11.49 -11.60 4.67
CA ASP A 2 10.87 -11.24 3.39
C ASP A 2 9.36 -11.01 3.54
N LEU A 3 8.84 -10.10 2.71
CA LEU A 3 7.45 -9.70 2.72
C LEU A 3 6.61 -10.64 1.85
N TRP A 4 5.52 -11.14 2.42
CA TRP A 4 4.52 -11.96 1.77
C TRP A 4 3.14 -11.37 2.00
N TYR A 5 2.29 -11.43 0.98
CA TYR A 5 0.91 -10.96 1.08
C TYR A 5 -0.04 -11.99 0.46
N THR A 6 -0.95 -12.49 1.30
CA THR A 6 -1.88 -13.57 0.96
C THR A 6 -3.31 -13.09 1.11
N VAL A 7 -4.15 -13.35 0.11
CA VAL A 7 -5.59 -13.06 0.14
C VAL A 7 -6.40 -14.35 0.06
N LYS A 8 -7.52 -14.40 0.79
CA LYS A 8 -8.48 -15.51 0.67
C LYS A 8 -9.45 -15.19 -0.45
N VAL A 9 -9.43 -15.99 -1.52
CA VAL A 9 -10.35 -15.85 -2.64
C VAL A 9 -11.41 -16.92 -2.51
N THR A 10 -12.65 -16.50 -2.32
CA THR A 10 -13.80 -17.39 -2.34
C THR A 10 -14.38 -17.39 -3.76
N LYS A 11 -14.33 -18.53 -4.45
CA LYS A 11 -15.03 -18.73 -5.72
C LYS A 11 -16.32 -19.50 -5.46
N ARG A 12 -17.39 -19.11 -6.14
CA ARG A 12 -18.65 -19.84 -6.19
C ARG A 12 -18.63 -20.68 -7.47
N GLY A 13 -18.58 -22.00 -7.32
CA GLY A 13 -18.70 -22.91 -8.47
C GLY A 13 -20.14 -22.96 -8.99
N ASP A 14 -20.31 -23.43 -10.22
CA ASP A 14 -21.61 -23.59 -10.89
C ASP A 14 -22.54 -24.54 -10.09
N ASP A 15 -21.95 -25.49 -9.36
CA ASP A 15 -22.64 -26.42 -8.46
C ASP A 15 -23.05 -25.82 -7.09
N GLY A 16 -22.98 -24.50 -6.93
CA GLY A 16 -23.34 -23.79 -5.69
C GLY A 16 -22.37 -23.97 -4.51
N LYS A 17 -21.36 -24.84 -4.63
CA LYS A 17 -20.30 -25.02 -3.62
C LYS A 17 -19.36 -23.81 -3.58
N LYS A 18 -19.13 -23.27 -2.38
CA LYS A 18 -18.15 -22.21 -2.12
C LYS A 18 -16.79 -22.84 -1.83
N GLU A 19 -15.83 -22.65 -2.72
CA GLU A 19 -14.44 -23.03 -2.48
C GLU A 19 -13.65 -21.78 -2.11
N SER A 20 -12.97 -21.83 -0.96
CA SER A 20 -12.04 -20.78 -0.55
C SER A 20 -10.60 -21.26 -0.76
N ARG A 21 -9.83 -20.49 -1.54
CA ARG A 21 -8.41 -20.74 -1.77
C ARG A 21 -7.58 -19.56 -1.33
N ASN A 22 -6.42 -19.83 -0.75
CA ASN A 22 -5.44 -18.80 -0.42
C ASN A 22 -4.62 -18.50 -1.68
N LEU A 23 -4.54 -17.23 -2.06
CA LEU A 23 -3.74 -16.76 -3.18
C LEU A 23 -2.66 -15.82 -2.66
N ASP A 24 -1.40 -16.19 -2.88
CA ASP A 24 -0.26 -15.33 -2.59
C ASP A 24 -0.06 -14.34 -3.74
N LEU A 25 -0.32 -13.06 -3.46
CA LEU A 25 -0.16 -11.95 -4.41
C LEU A 25 1.27 -11.40 -4.40
N LEU A 26 1.92 -11.39 -3.24
CA LEU A 26 3.34 -11.05 -3.10
C LEU A 26 4.07 -12.25 -2.48
N LYS A 27 5.17 -12.65 -3.12
CA LYS A 27 5.94 -13.85 -2.78
C LYS A 27 7.38 -13.46 -2.47
N GLY A 28 7.75 -13.47 -1.19
CA GLY A 28 9.13 -13.32 -0.75
C GLY A 28 9.81 -12.05 -1.26
N VAL A 29 9.16 -10.89 -1.13
CA VAL A 29 9.71 -9.62 -1.60
C VAL A 29 10.66 -9.05 -0.54
N SER A 30 11.88 -8.73 -0.94
CA SER A 30 12.89 -8.08 -0.11
C SER A 30 13.48 -6.87 -0.84
N GLY A 31 13.77 -5.80 -0.12
CA GLY A 31 14.41 -4.61 -0.68
C GLY A 31 14.65 -3.54 0.38
N PHE A 32 15.37 -2.50 0.00
CA PHE A 32 15.59 -1.32 0.82
C PHE A 32 15.56 -0.07 -0.06
N ALA A 33 15.19 1.05 0.53
CA ALA A 33 15.30 2.38 -0.07
C ALA A 33 16.30 3.20 0.74
N LYS A 34 17.28 3.80 0.09
CA LYS A 34 18.29 4.64 0.74
C LYS A 34 17.79 6.08 0.89
N PRO A 35 18.12 6.77 1.99
CA PRO A 35 17.92 8.21 2.08
C PRO A 35 18.65 8.95 0.95
N HIS A 36 18.07 10.05 0.47
CA HIS A 36 18.59 10.89 -0.64
C HIS A 36 18.57 10.24 -2.03
N GLU A 37 18.05 9.03 -2.19
CA GLU A 37 17.90 8.37 -3.48
C GLU A 37 16.43 8.12 -3.81
N MET A 38 16.08 8.27 -5.09
CA MET A 38 14.77 7.86 -5.59
C MET A 38 14.80 6.38 -5.94
N THR A 39 13.96 5.58 -5.27
CA THR A 39 13.79 4.16 -5.59
C THR A 39 12.57 3.98 -6.48
N ALA A 40 12.76 3.51 -7.72
CA ALA A 40 11.69 3.27 -8.67
C ALA A 40 11.27 1.78 -8.69
N LEU A 41 9.96 1.51 -8.58
CA LEU A 41 9.39 0.18 -8.71
C LEU A 41 8.79 0.01 -10.12
N MET A 42 9.45 -0.79 -10.96
CA MET A 42 9.03 -1.03 -12.35
C MET A 42 8.70 -2.50 -12.61
N GLY A 43 7.89 -2.77 -13.62
CA GLY A 43 7.43 -4.12 -13.96
C GLY A 43 6.15 -4.12 -14.81
N SER A 44 5.76 -5.29 -15.32
CA SER A 44 4.57 -5.45 -16.16
C SER A 44 3.26 -5.12 -15.44
N SER A 45 2.20 -4.80 -16.21
CA SER A 45 0.86 -4.63 -15.62
C SER A 45 0.41 -5.94 -14.96
N GLY A 46 -0.16 -5.85 -13.76
CA GLY A 46 -0.55 -7.03 -12.97
C GLY A 46 0.58 -7.69 -12.17
N ALA A 47 1.84 -7.24 -12.25
CA ALA A 47 2.95 -7.78 -11.46
C ALA A 47 2.87 -7.54 -9.94
N GLY A 48 1.84 -6.82 -9.46
CA GLY A 48 1.67 -6.51 -8.05
C GLY A 48 2.42 -5.27 -7.56
N LYS A 49 2.86 -4.37 -8.45
CA LYS A 49 3.54 -3.11 -8.08
C LYS A 49 2.71 -2.24 -7.14
N THR A 50 1.48 -1.94 -7.56
CA THR A 50 0.52 -1.18 -6.74
C THR A 50 0.17 -1.95 -5.47
N THR A 51 0.08 -3.29 -5.55
CA THR A 51 -0.16 -4.13 -4.37
C THR A 51 0.97 -4.04 -3.36
N LEU A 52 2.23 -4.05 -3.81
CA LEU A 52 3.39 -3.87 -2.94
C LEU A 52 3.38 -2.50 -2.28
N MET A 53 3.13 -1.45 -3.06
CA MET A 53 3.00 -0.07 -2.55
C MET A 53 1.87 0.07 -1.52
N ASP A 54 0.69 -0.49 -1.79
CA ASP A 54 -0.44 -0.45 -0.85
C ASP A 54 -0.15 -1.22 0.45
N VAL A 55 0.55 -2.35 0.37
CA VAL A 55 0.91 -3.17 1.54
C VAL A 55 1.93 -2.44 2.42
N ILE A 56 2.98 -1.83 1.83
CA ILE A 56 3.94 -1.06 2.63
C ILE A 56 3.33 0.23 3.18
N ALA A 57 2.28 0.77 2.55
CA ALA A 57 1.55 1.94 3.02
C ALA A 57 0.48 1.64 4.10
N ASP A 58 0.32 0.37 4.54
CA ASP A 58 -0.78 -0.08 5.42
C ASP A 58 -2.19 0.23 4.88
N ARG A 59 -2.37 0.36 3.56
CA ARG A 59 -3.69 0.62 2.96
C ARG A 59 -4.48 -0.66 2.65
N LYS A 60 -3.86 -1.84 2.69
CA LYS A 60 -4.57 -3.12 2.53
C LYS A 60 -5.06 -3.65 3.89
N THR A 61 -6.38 -3.63 4.06
CA THR A 61 -7.08 -4.19 5.23
C THR A 61 -7.52 -5.64 5.04
N VAL A 62 -7.56 -6.15 3.80
CA VAL A 62 -8.08 -7.47 3.47
C VAL A 62 -6.95 -8.41 3.07
N GLY A 63 -6.49 -9.25 3.99
CA GLY A 63 -5.46 -10.25 3.71
C GLY A 63 -4.55 -10.48 4.91
N THR A 64 -3.57 -11.36 4.74
CA THR A 64 -2.53 -11.62 5.75
C THR A 64 -1.19 -11.18 5.22
N ILE A 65 -0.60 -10.18 5.87
CA ILE A 65 0.76 -9.71 5.62
C ILE A 65 1.69 -10.51 6.54
N ARG A 66 2.72 -11.13 5.97
CA ARG A 66 3.77 -11.83 6.70
C ARG A 66 5.11 -11.22 6.34
N GLY A 67 6.02 -11.10 7.29
CA GLY A 67 7.33 -10.47 7.08
C GLY A 67 7.58 -9.32 8.04
N THR A 68 8.67 -8.58 7.83
CA THR A 68 9.00 -7.41 8.64
C THR A 68 9.38 -6.24 7.75
N VAL A 69 8.80 -5.07 8.03
CA VAL A 69 9.13 -3.80 7.38
C VAL A 69 9.79 -2.90 8.42
N TYR A 70 10.91 -2.28 8.05
CA TYR A 70 11.64 -1.36 8.91
C TYR A 70 11.59 0.04 8.32
N VAL A 71 11.48 1.04 9.19
CA VAL A 71 11.54 2.46 8.84
C VAL A 71 12.61 3.09 9.73
N ASN A 72 13.64 3.68 9.12
CA ASN A 72 14.80 4.24 9.82
C ASN A 72 15.41 3.25 10.85
N GLY A 73 15.51 1.96 10.48
CA GLY A 73 16.09 0.91 11.33
C GLY A 73 15.18 0.39 12.46
N LYS A 74 13.98 0.96 12.66
CA LYS A 74 13.00 0.50 13.65
C LYS A 74 11.89 -0.29 12.98
N PRO A 75 11.29 -1.29 13.66
CA PRO A 75 10.12 -1.98 13.12
C PRO A 75 9.00 -0.97 12.88
N LYS A 76 8.29 -1.13 11.77
CA LYS A 76 7.17 -0.27 11.39
C LYS A 76 6.12 -0.23 12.51
N ASN A 77 5.84 0.97 13.03
CA ASN A 77 4.81 1.20 14.04
C ASN A 77 3.59 1.86 13.39
N PRO A 78 2.39 1.24 13.43
CA PRO A 78 1.19 1.78 12.78
C PRO A 78 0.75 3.16 13.29
N THR A 79 1.13 3.57 14.51
CA THR A 79 0.79 4.91 15.03
C THR A 79 1.71 6.01 14.51
N THR A 80 2.99 5.69 14.30
CA THR A 80 4.00 6.68 13.90
C THR A 80 4.17 6.71 12.38
N PHE A 81 3.92 5.59 11.70
CA PHE A 81 4.15 5.45 10.27
C PHE A 81 3.38 6.46 9.40
N PRO A 82 2.08 6.70 9.62
CA PRO A 82 1.32 7.68 8.83
C PRO A 82 1.81 9.13 9.03
N ARG A 83 2.50 9.42 10.14
CA ARG A 83 3.08 10.75 10.41
C ARG A 83 4.43 10.97 9.76
N LEU A 84 5.11 9.90 9.34
CA LEU A 84 6.45 9.93 8.76
C LEU A 84 6.46 9.79 7.24
N VAL A 85 5.37 9.25 6.67
CA VAL A 85 5.30 8.88 5.26
C VAL A 85 4.01 9.41 4.66
N SER A 86 4.10 9.93 3.44
CA SER A 86 2.95 10.31 2.63
C SER A 86 2.74 9.30 1.51
N TYR A 87 1.49 8.98 1.21
CA TYR A 87 1.11 8.10 0.11
C TYR A 87 0.27 8.88 -0.91
N VAL A 88 0.64 8.79 -2.17
CA VAL A 88 -0.12 9.40 -3.28
C VAL A 88 -0.75 8.28 -4.09
N GLU A 89 -2.07 8.35 -4.27
CA GLU A 89 -2.82 7.35 -5.03
C GLU A 89 -2.57 7.45 -6.53
N GLN A 90 -2.86 6.37 -7.25
CA GLN A 90 -2.74 6.32 -8.70
C GLN A 90 -3.74 7.26 -9.42
N PHE A 91 -4.90 7.50 -8.79
CA PHE A 91 -5.91 8.43 -9.29
C PHE A 91 -5.99 9.63 -8.34
N ALA A 92 -5.99 10.84 -8.90
CA ALA A 92 -6.18 12.05 -8.12
C ALA A 92 -7.68 12.27 -7.87
N LEU A 93 -8.08 12.32 -6.60
CA LEU A 93 -9.36 12.90 -6.20
C LEU A 93 -9.14 14.41 -6.07
N HIS A 94 -9.49 15.16 -7.11
CA HIS A 94 -9.52 16.61 -7.06
C HIS A 94 -10.94 17.10 -7.32
N ASN A 95 -11.40 18.07 -6.55
CA ASN A 95 -12.68 18.72 -6.79
C ASN A 95 -12.53 19.65 -7.99
N GLU A 96 -13.31 19.43 -9.06
CA GLU A 96 -13.23 20.20 -10.30
C GLU A 96 -13.53 21.69 -10.12
N THR A 97 -14.17 22.07 -9.02
CA THR A 97 -14.54 23.46 -8.72
C THR A 97 -13.53 24.23 -7.88
N SER A 98 -12.45 23.57 -7.42
CA SER A 98 -11.43 24.20 -6.57
C SER A 98 -10.18 24.55 -7.38
N THR A 99 -9.62 25.73 -7.12
CA THR A 99 -8.32 26.13 -7.67
C THR A 99 -7.18 25.45 -6.91
N VAL A 100 -6.00 25.35 -7.54
CA VAL A 100 -4.80 24.74 -6.93
C VAL A 100 -4.43 25.38 -5.58
N ARG A 101 -4.64 26.70 -5.44
CA ARG A 101 -4.39 27.42 -4.19
C ARG A 101 -5.32 26.95 -3.07
N GLU A 102 -6.62 26.88 -3.33
CA GLU A 102 -7.62 26.46 -2.34
C GLU A 102 -7.42 25.02 -1.90
N ALA A 103 -7.09 24.12 -2.83
CA ALA A 103 -6.79 22.73 -2.51
C ALA A 103 -5.54 22.58 -1.62
N LEU A 104 -4.52 23.43 -1.84
CA LEU A 104 -3.32 23.44 -1.01
C LEU A 104 -3.61 24.02 0.37
N GLU A 105 -4.33 25.14 0.47
CA GLU A 105 -4.75 25.75 1.74
C GLU A 105 -5.60 24.81 2.58
N PHE A 106 -6.50 24.05 1.96
CA PHE A 106 -7.28 23.02 2.65
C PHE A 106 -6.41 21.87 3.16
N SER A 107 -5.45 21.42 2.33
CA SER A 107 -4.53 20.33 2.70
C SER A 107 -3.61 20.73 3.86
N THR A 108 -3.12 21.97 3.89
CA THR A 108 -2.29 22.47 4.98
C THR A 108 -3.08 22.62 6.28
N ALA A 109 -4.30 23.15 6.22
CA ALA A 109 -5.17 23.31 7.39
C ALA A 109 -5.51 21.96 8.06
N MET A 110 -5.66 20.89 7.27
CA MET A 110 -5.95 19.55 7.80
C MET A 110 -4.74 18.84 8.42
N CYS A 111 -3.50 19.21 8.07
CA CYS A 111 -2.30 18.51 8.55
C CYS A 111 -1.77 18.98 9.92
N THR A 112 -2.27 20.09 10.48
CA THR A 112 -1.70 20.78 11.66
C THR A 112 -2.33 20.42 13.03
N ASN A 113 -2.91 19.24 13.23
CA ASN A 113 -3.45 18.80 14.56
C ASN A 113 -2.72 17.58 15.12
#